data_AF-A0A6L8HFR7-F1
#
_entry.id   AF-A0A6L8HFR7-F1
#
_cell.length_a   1.000
_cell.length_b   1.000
_cell.length_c   1.000
_cell.angle_alpha   90.00
_cell.angle_beta   90.00
_cell.angle_gamma   90.00
#
_symmetry.space_group_name_H-M   'P 1'
#
loop_
_entity.id
_entity.type
_entity.pdbx_description
1 polymer ?
#
loop_
_entity_poly.entity_id
_entity_poly.type
_entity_poly.pdbx_seq_one_letter_code
_entity_poly.pdbx_strand_id
1 'polypeptide(L)'
;MTPRDDQAADLVGQAEALTRPIAKRPPEISFGGRVLFLADDAELIRRQLHEGLNPELTRDLKAKLRDQISTDEITPAYICFFYDETLGDFPYLGLEVRSGGAGGHGADGRAAADSTEAPIERGTVRAGGFICSVAGKRRGKGSSREQSPYAELMAGIKVVVSESIERIYNENCQNLGILTTTNFGLIDRIRSGEPIPLSEFTAGTDEITRQIIEYGGLFEFNMARLQGQVTLPAPRAAAGPDGASERPAASRGSQAEDAPP
;
A
#
# COMPACT_ATOMS: atom_id res chain seq x y z
N MET A 1 -31.16 -16.75 -16.16
CA MET A 1 -30.94 -15.37 -15.65
C MET A 1 -30.98 -14.45 -16.85
N THR A 2 -31.90 -13.49 -16.83
CA THR A 2 -32.06 -12.56 -17.96
C THR A 2 -31.31 -11.26 -17.68
N PRO A 3 -30.87 -10.50 -18.71
CA PRO A 3 -30.11 -9.25 -18.53
C PRO A 3 -30.80 -8.18 -17.64
N ARG A 4 -32.12 -8.29 -17.43
CA ARG A 4 -32.89 -7.38 -16.56
C ARG A 4 -32.74 -7.71 -15.07
N ASP A 5 -32.48 -8.97 -14.73
CA ASP A 5 -32.29 -9.40 -13.34
C ASP A 5 -30.94 -8.91 -12.81
N ASP A 6 -29.91 -8.88 -13.67
CA ASP A 6 -28.58 -8.36 -13.34
C ASP A 6 -28.57 -6.82 -13.13
N GLN A 7 -29.34 -6.07 -13.94
CA GLN A 7 -29.45 -4.61 -13.78
C GLN A 7 -30.19 -4.22 -12.50
N ALA A 8 -31.22 -4.98 -12.11
CA ALA A 8 -31.95 -4.72 -10.87
C ALA A 8 -31.09 -5.03 -9.63
N ALA A 9 -30.31 -6.12 -9.66
CA ALA A 9 -29.35 -6.46 -8.61
C ALA A 9 -28.22 -5.42 -8.48
N ASP A 10 -27.72 -4.91 -9.61
CA ASP A 10 -26.70 -3.84 -9.64
C ASP A 10 -27.24 -2.52 -9.08
N LEU A 11 -28.49 -2.15 -9.40
CA LEU A 11 -29.15 -0.96 -8.83
C LEU A 11 -29.40 -1.08 -7.33
N VAL A 12 -29.78 -2.26 -6.83
CA VAL A 12 -29.94 -2.52 -5.39
C VAL A 12 -28.58 -2.46 -4.69
N GLY A 13 -27.53 -3.07 -5.26
CA GLY A 13 -26.18 -3.01 -4.71
C GLY A 13 -25.61 -1.58 -4.67
N GLN A 14 -25.88 -0.76 -5.69
CA GLN A 14 -25.51 0.65 -5.72
C GLN A 14 -26.27 1.47 -4.66
N ALA A 15 -27.58 1.21 -4.48
CA ALA A 15 -28.39 1.87 -3.45
C ALA A 15 -27.99 1.46 -2.02
N GLU A 16 -27.63 0.20 -1.80
CA GLU A 16 -27.12 -0.30 -0.51
C GLU A 16 -25.73 0.30 -0.20
N ALA A 17 -24.83 0.35 -1.18
CA ALA A 17 -23.52 1.00 -1.02
C ALA A 17 -23.67 2.49 -0.65
N LEU A 18 -24.62 3.19 -1.29
CA LEU A 18 -24.90 4.61 -1.02
C LEU A 18 -25.55 4.88 0.34
N THR A 19 -26.15 3.88 0.98
CA THR A 19 -26.82 4.03 2.29
C THR A 19 -25.99 3.47 3.46
N ARG A 20 -24.88 2.79 3.19
CA ARG A 20 -23.94 2.35 4.22
C ARG A 20 -23.39 3.56 5.00
N PRO A 21 -23.32 3.48 6.34
CA PRO A 21 -22.64 4.50 7.14
C PRO A 21 -21.17 4.63 6.73
N ILE A 22 -20.76 5.84 6.35
CA ILE A 22 -19.38 6.22 6.10
C ILE A 22 -18.95 7.20 7.19
N ALA A 23 -17.77 6.99 7.75
CA ALA A 23 -17.20 7.85 8.78
C ALA A 23 -15.69 7.98 8.57
N LYS A 24 -15.12 9.09 9.03
CA LYS A 24 -13.67 9.24 9.09
C LYS A 24 -13.09 8.27 10.10
N ARG A 25 -11.83 7.90 9.87
CA ARG A 25 -10.95 7.28 10.85
C ARG A 25 -10.91 8.12 12.12
N PRO A 26 -10.73 7.48 13.29
CA PRO A 26 -10.53 8.21 14.53
C PRO A 26 -9.28 9.11 14.43
N PRO A 27 -9.23 10.19 15.22
CA PRO A 27 -8.10 11.12 15.23
C PRO A 27 -6.80 10.47 15.72
N GLU A 28 -6.90 9.37 16.46
CA GLU A 28 -5.78 8.53 16.88
C GLU A 28 -6.06 7.08 16.45
N ILE A 29 -5.02 6.39 16.02
CA ILE A 29 -5.08 5.01 15.56
C ILE A 29 -4.03 4.18 16.29
N SER A 30 -4.41 2.97 16.67
CA SER A 30 -3.51 1.98 17.25
C SER A 30 -3.40 0.78 16.32
N PHE A 31 -2.24 0.15 16.31
CA PHE A 31 -1.95 -1.02 15.49
C PHE A 31 -1.67 -2.22 16.38
N GLY A 32 -2.12 -3.40 15.94
CA GLY A 32 -1.80 -4.67 16.58
C GLY A 32 -1.15 -5.60 15.56
N GLY A 33 0.05 -6.09 15.87
CA GLY A 33 0.78 -7.03 15.02
C GLY A 33 2.28 -6.80 15.04
N ARG A 34 3.00 -7.64 14.30
CA ARG A 34 4.48 -7.56 14.21
C ARG A 34 4.92 -6.59 13.12
N VAL A 35 6.20 -6.20 13.18
CA VAL A 35 6.85 -5.39 12.16
C VAL A 35 7.76 -6.29 11.33
N LEU A 36 7.56 -6.31 10.01
CA LEU A 36 8.43 -7.02 9.08
C LEU A 36 9.52 -6.07 8.56
N PHE A 37 10.77 -6.33 8.90
CA PHE A 37 11.91 -5.62 8.33
C PHE A 37 12.39 -6.35 7.06
N LEU A 38 12.21 -5.69 5.92
CA LEU A 38 12.72 -6.12 4.62
C LEU A 38 14.20 -5.75 4.54
N ALA A 39 15.04 -6.54 5.18
CA ALA A 39 16.48 -6.35 5.24
C ALA A 39 17.20 -7.13 4.14
N ASP A 40 18.34 -6.63 3.68
CA ASP A 40 19.28 -7.34 2.83
C ASP A 40 20.06 -8.42 3.62
N ASP A 41 19.32 -9.35 4.24
CA ASP A 41 19.81 -10.43 5.10
C ASP A 41 18.75 -11.54 5.13
N ALA A 42 18.95 -12.59 4.32
CA ALA A 42 17.96 -13.65 4.14
C ALA A 42 17.61 -14.38 5.44
N GLU A 43 18.61 -14.61 6.29
CA GLU A 43 18.43 -15.29 7.56
C GLU A 43 17.57 -14.45 8.51
N LEU A 44 17.82 -13.14 8.56
CA LEU A 44 16.99 -12.25 9.35
C LEU A 44 15.53 -12.25 8.89
N ILE A 45 15.27 -12.31 7.58
CA ILE A 45 13.90 -12.41 7.05
C ILE A 45 13.26 -13.75 7.46
N ARG A 46 13.93 -14.88 7.23
CA ARG A 46 13.40 -16.21 7.57
C ARG A 46 13.02 -16.32 9.05
N ARG A 47 13.87 -15.82 9.94
CA ARG A 47 13.60 -15.84 11.39
C ARG A 47 12.38 -14.99 11.77
N GLN A 48 12.14 -13.87 11.08
CA GLN A 48 10.90 -13.11 11.26
C GLN A 48 9.68 -13.90 10.80
N LEU A 49 9.76 -14.57 9.65
CA LEU A 49 8.65 -15.33 9.07
C LEU A 49 8.30 -16.59 9.88
N HIS A 50 9.29 -17.38 10.27
CA HIS A 50 9.08 -18.74 10.79
C HIS A 50 9.33 -18.90 12.29
N GLU A 51 10.23 -18.09 12.88
CA GLU A 51 10.59 -18.20 14.30
C GLU A 51 9.88 -17.18 15.19
N GLY A 52 9.07 -16.30 14.62
CA GLY A 52 8.40 -15.25 15.38
C GLY A 52 9.31 -14.07 15.76
N LEU A 53 10.52 -13.97 15.22
CA LEU A 53 11.44 -12.87 15.52
C LEU A 53 10.78 -11.50 15.23
N ASN A 54 10.88 -10.58 16.18
CA ASN A 54 10.33 -9.22 16.07
C ASN A 54 11.39 -8.22 16.60
N PRO A 55 12.41 -7.92 15.78
CA PRO A 55 13.60 -7.22 16.26
C PRO A 55 13.32 -5.72 16.49
N GLU A 56 14.18 -5.09 17.29
CA GLU A 56 14.23 -3.63 17.41
C GLU A 56 14.96 -3.00 16.24
N LEU A 57 14.53 -1.80 15.83
CA LEU A 57 15.23 -1.03 14.81
C LEU A 57 16.53 -0.44 15.40
N THR A 58 17.58 -1.25 15.42
CA THR A 58 18.94 -0.80 15.74
C THR A 58 19.55 -0.06 14.56
N ARG A 59 20.66 0.66 14.79
CA ARG A 59 21.44 1.29 13.70
C ARG A 59 21.92 0.27 12.68
N ASP A 60 22.34 -0.91 13.16
CA ASP A 60 22.82 -1.99 12.30
C ASP A 60 21.68 -2.58 11.45
N LEU A 61 20.50 -2.79 12.05
CA LEU A 61 19.33 -3.22 11.29
C LEU A 61 18.91 -2.18 10.25
N LYS A 62 18.89 -0.90 10.64
CA LYS A 62 18.59 0.20 9.72
C LYS A 62 19.54 0.20 8.52
N ALA A 63 20.84 0.04 8.75
CA ALA A 63 21.85 0.00 7.69
C ALA A 63 21.71 -1.22 6.75
N LYS A 64 21.04 -2.28 7.22
CA LYS A 64 20.73 -3.47 6.43
C LYS A 64 19.40 -3.40 5.69
N LEU A 65 18.58 -2.36 5.87
CA LEU A 65 17.29 -2.29 5.17
C LEU A 65 17.49 -2.33 3.66
N ARG A 66 16.65 -3.10 2.97
CA ARG A 66 16.75 -3.28 1.53
C ARG A 66 16.27 -2.02 0.81
N ASP A 67 17.19 -1.43 0.05
CA ASP A 67 16.88 -0.32 -0.86
C ASP A 67 16.31 -0.85 -2.19
N GLN A 68 15.60 0.02 -2.90
CA GLN A 68 15.15 -0.15 -4.28
C GLN A 68 14.13 -1.28 -4.52
N ILE A 69 13.36 -1.66 -3.51
CA ILE A 69 12.32 -2.70 -3.66
C ILE A 69 11.33 -2.26 -4.75
N SER A 70 11.25 -3.03 -5.83
CA SER A 70 10.38 -2.76 -6.97
C SER A 70 8.99 -3.39 -6.85
N THR A 71 8.03 -2.91 -7.64
CA THR A 71 6.70 -3.54 -7.73
C THR A 71 6.75 -4.97 -8.29
N ASP A 72 7.79 -5.32 -9.07
CA ASP A 72 8.08 -6.70 -9.47
C ASP A 72 8.57 -7.57 -8.31
N GLU A 73 9.38 -7.02 -7.40
CA GLU A 73 9.83 -7.74 -6.21
C GLU A 73 8.68 -7.96 -5.20
N ILE A 74 7.82 -6.95 -5.03
CA ILE A 74 6.61 -7.06 -4.18
C ILE A 74 5.62 -8.04 -4.82
N THR A 75 5.40 -7.95 -6.13
CA THR A 75 4.40 -8.76 -6.85
C THR A 75 4.92 -9.14 -8.24
N PRO A 76 5.59 -10.29 -8.38
CA PRO A 76 6.15 -10.74 -9.66
C PRO A 76 5.08 -10.88 -10.75
N ALA A 77 5.40 -10.61 -12.01
CA ALA A 77 4.40 -10.54 -13.09
C ALA A 77 3.46 -11.77 -13.20
N TYR A 78 3.92 -12.98 -12.86
CA TYR A 78 3.11 -14.19 -12.91
C TYR A 78 1.98 -14.23 -11.86
N ILE A 79 2.01 -13.38 -10.83
CA ILE A 79 0.92 -13.28 -9.85
C ILE A 79 -0.17 -12.28 -10.26
N CYS A 80 0.05 -11.49 -11.32
CA CYS A 80 -0.93 -10.48 -11.76
C CYS A 80 -2.21 -11.09 -12.36
N PHE A 81 -2.32 -12.43 -12.44
CA PHE A 81 -3.54 -13.14 -12.83
C PHE A 81 -4.55 -13.31 -11.69
N PHE A 82 -4.17 -12.98 -10.45
CA PHE A 82 -5.06 -12.96 -9.29
C PHE A 82 -5.60 -11.54 -9.07
N TYR A 83 -6.87 -11.44 -8.63
CA TYR A 83 -7.56 -10.16 -8.39
C TYR A 83 -8.38 -10.15 -7.09
N ASP A 84 -8.32 -11.23 -6.31
CA ASP A 84 -9.03 -11.40 -5.06
C ASP A 84 -8.05 -11.39 -3.86
N GLU A 85 -8.55 -11.76 -2.69
CA GLU A 85 -7.75 -11.84 -1.47
C GLU A 85 -6.59 -12.85 -1.55
N THR A 86 -6.55 -13.76 -2.54
CA THR A 86 -5.42 -14.67 -2.75
C THR A 86 -4.11 -13.88 -2.96
N LEU A 87 -4.19 -12.63 -3.44
CA LEU A 87 -3.02 -11.75 -3.56
C LEU A 87 -2.23 -11.58 -2.26
N GLY A 88 -2.87 -11.73 -1.09
CA GLY A 88 -2.21 -11.69 0.21
C GLY A 88 -1.22 -12.83 0.47
N ASP A 89 -1.22 -13.89 -0.33
CA ASP A 89 -0.26 -14.98 -0.21
C ASP A 89 1.08 -14.67 -0.90
N PHE A 90 1.16 -13.62 -1.72
CA PHE A 90 2.29 -13.40 -2.61
C PHE A 90 3.17 -12.17 -2.38
N PRO A 91 2.97 -11.29 -1.36
CA PRO A 91 3.83 -10.13 -1.25
C PRO A 91 5.28 -10.54 -1.02
N TYR A 92 6.17 -9.86 -1.75
CA TYR A 92 7.62 -9.98 -1.71
C TYR A 92 8.22 -11.29 -2.23
N LEU A 93 7.48 -12.11 -3.00
CA LEU A 93 8.03 -13.35 -3.58
C LEU A 93 9.16 -13.12 -4.58
N GLY A 94 9.29 -11.92 -5.16
CA GLY A 94 10.40 -11.56 -6.03
C GLY A 94 11.57 -10.91 -5.30
N LEU A 95 11.48 -10.69 -3.98
CA LEU A 95 12.50 -10.00 -3.21
C LEU A 95 13.77 -10.86 -3.11
N GLU A 96 14.85 -10.38 -3.69
CA GLU A 96 16.18 -10.98 -3.58
C GLU A 96 17.09 -10.19 -2.63
N VAL A 97 17.69 -10.92 -1.70
CA VAL A 97 18.59 -10.37 -0.67
C VAL A 97 19.81 -11.26 -0.51
N ARG A 98 20.89 -10.74 0.09
CA ARG A 98 22.11 -11.52 0.32
C ARG A 98 21.84 -12.79 1.14
N SER A 99 22.34 -13.92 0.64
CA SER A 99 22.37 -15.21 1.35
C SER A 99 23.42 -15.16 2.45
N GLY A 100 23.07 -15.67 3.64
CA GLY A 100 23.98 -15.71 4.79
C GLY A 100 24.13 -14.35 5.50
N GLY A 101 23.54 -14.24 6.69
CA GLY A 101 23.84 -13.14 7.60
C GLY A 101 25.33 -13.12 7.99
N ALA A 102 25.80 -12.03 8.60
CA ALA A 102 27.16 -11.90 9.13
C ALA A 102 27.51 -13.10 10.07
N GLY A 103 28.07 -14.17 9.51
CA GLY A 103 28.32 -15.45 10.20
C GLY A 103 28.08 -16.72 9.37
N GLY A 104 27.38 -16.67 8.24
CA GLY A 104 27.15 -17.84 7.39
C GLY A 104 28.41 -18.29 6.65
N HIS A 105 29.03 -19.38 7.10
CA HIS A 105 30.08 -20.06 6.35
C HIS A 105 29.38 -21.04 5.39
N GLY A 106 29.70 -20.98 4.09
CA GLY A 106 29.30 -22.04 3.17
C GLY A 106 29.79 -23.40 3.69
N ALA A 107 29.11 -24.50 3.33
CA ALA A 107 29.51 -25.85 3.71
C ALA A 107 30.95 -26.21 3.28
N ASP A 108 31.56 -25.41 2.40
CA ASP A 108 32.91 -25.50 1.88
C ASP A 108 33.91 -24.50 2.51
N GLY A 109 33.49 -23.72 3.52
CA GLY A 109 34.34 -22.77 4.24
C GLY A 109 34.81 -21.56 3.42
N ARG A 110 34.23 -21.32 2.25
CA ARG A 110 34.52 -20.12 1.45
C ARG A 110 33.57 -19.00 1.85
N ALA A 111 34.06 -17.76 1.87
CA ALA A 111 33.20 -16.59 1.91
C ALA A 111 32.24 -16.68 0.73
N ALA A 112 30.94 -16.79 0.99
CA ALA A 112 29.92 -16.82 -0.05
C ALA A 112 30.06 -15.53 -0.87
N ALA A 113 30.56 -15.66 -2.08
CA ALA A 113 30.64 -14.56 -3.02
C ALA A 113 29.21 -14.10 -3.33
N ASP A 114 28.86 -12.88 -2.91
CA ASP A 114 27.76 -12.03 -3.37
C ASP A 114 26.50 -12.77 -3.88
N SER A 115 26.10 -13.84 -3.21
CA SER A 115 24.96 -14.67 -3.62
C SER A 115 23.69 -14.05 -3.05
N THR A 116 22.67 -13.95 -3.90
CA THR A 116 21.33 -13.59 -3.47
C THR A 116 20.42 -14.81 -3.40
N GLU A 117 19.41 -14.74 -2.54
CA GLU A 117 18.32 -15.71 -2.47
C GLU A 117 16.99 -14.99 -2.21
N ALA A 118 15.89 -15.68 -2.48
CA ALA A 118 14.53 -15.21 -2.20
C ALA A 118 14.02 -15.89 -0.92
N PRO A 119 14.10 -15.24 0.26
CA PRO A 119 13.80 -15.86 1.55
C PRO A 119 12.30 -15.89 1.89
N ILE A 120 11.45 -15.28 1.06
CA ILE A 120 10.02 -15.14 1.33
C ILE A 120 9.25 -16.17 0.50
N GLU A 121 8.51 -17.03 1.20
CA GLU A 121 7.70 -18.08 0.58
C GLU A 121 6.22 -17.70 0.58
N ARG A 122 5.44 -18.34 -0.30
CA ARG A 122 4.01 -18.09 -0.44
C ARG A 122 3.29 -18.26 0.90
N GLY A 123 2.47 -17.28 1.28
CA GLY A 123 1.63 -17.30 2.47
C GLY A 123 2.36 -16.95 3.78
N THR A 124 3.69 -16.90 3.79
CA THR A 124 4.46 -16.68 5.04
C THR A 124 4.27 -15.28 5.62
N VAL A 125 4.17 -14.25 4.77
CA VAL A 125 3.90 -12.87 5.23
C VAL A 125 2.52 -12.78 5.89
N ARG A 126 1.49 -13.33 5.24
CA ARG A 126 0.13 -13.40 5.79
C ARG A 126 0.07 -14.17 7.10
N ALA A 127 0.70 -15.35 7.15
CA ALA A 127 0.76 -16.16 8.36
C ALA A 127 1.56 -15.49 9.50
N GLY A 128 2.48 -14.58 9.17
CA GLY A 128 3.33 -13.91 10.13
C GLY A 128 2.63 -12.87 11.01
N GLY A 129 1.39 -12.47 10.70
CA GLY A 129 0.66 -11.49 11.52
C GLY A 129 1.35 -10.13 11.57
N PHE A 130 1.95 -9.71 10.44
CA PHE A 130 2.61 -8.41 10.33
C PHE A 130 1.58 -7.32 10.03
N ILE A 131 1.63 -6.25 10.82
CA ILE A 131 0.79 -5.05 10.60
C ILE A 131 1.55 -3.96 9.84
N CYS A 132 2.88 -4.02 9.90
CA CYS A 132 3.77 -3.01 9.36
C CYS A 132 4.94 -3.67 8.61
N SER A 133 5.38 -3.06 7.51
CA SER A 133 6.60 -3.45 6.80
C SER A 133 7.55 -2.27 6.63
N VAL A 134 8.84 -2.52 6.85
CA VAL A 134 9.91 -1.51 6.88
C VAL A 134 10.94 -1.82 5.81
N ALA A 135 11.28 -0.84 4.98
CA ALA A 135 12.31 -0.96 3.94
C ALA A 135 13.25 0.27 3.92
N GLY A 136 14.28 0.20 3.09
CA GLY A 136 15.25 1.28 2.91
C GLY A 136 14.70 2.39 2.00
N LYS A 137 15.51 2.85 1.07
CA LYS A 137 15.19 3.92 0.12
C LYS A 137 14.45 3.39 -1.10
N ARG A 138 13.66 4.26 -1.73
CA ARG A 138 13.04 4.08 -3.06
C ARG A 138 12.18 2.81 -3.16
N ARG A 139 11.33 2.60 -2.15
CA ARG A 139 10.35 1.51 -2.16
C ARG A 139 9.25 1.78 -3.18
N GLY A 140 8.86 0.73 -3.90
CA GLY A 140 7.79 0.77 -4.89
C GLY A 140 8.24 1.24 -6.27
N LYS A 141 9.52 1.06 -6.64
CA LYS A 141 10.01 1.48 -7.96
C LYS A 141 9.43 0.63 -9.08
N GLY A 142 9.38 1.20 -10.28
CA GLY A 142 8.98 0.49 -11.50
C GLY A 142 7.57 0.86 -11.95
N SER A 143 6.89 -0.09 -12.60
CA SER A 143 5.55 0.12 -13.15
C SER A 143 4.52 0.40 -12.05
N SER A 144 3.53 1.23 -12.37
CA SER A 144 2.31 1.35 -11.55
C SER A 144 1.61 0.00 -11.50
N ARG A 145 1.59 -0.62 -10.31
CA ARG A 145 0.88 -1.88 -10.04
C ARG A 145 0.09 -1.69 -8.76
N GLU A 146 -1.22 -1.56 -8.88
CA GLU A 146 -2.13 -1.50 -7.73
C GLU A 146 -2.16 -2.84 -6.97
N GLN A 147 -1.84 -3.93 -7.68
CA GLN A 147 -1.68 -5.26 -7.10
C GLN A 147 -0.59 -5.30 -6.02
N SER A 148 0.46 -4.48 -6.10
CA SER A 148 1.54 -4.48 -5.12
C SER A 148 1.08 -4.09 -3.72
N PRO A 149 0.53 -2.88 -3.50
CA PRO A 149 -0.03 -2.54 -2.20
C PRO A 149 -1.28 -3.38 -1.85
N TYR A 150 -2.05 -3.83 -2.84
CA TYR A 150 -3.19 -4.71 -2.54
C TYR A 150 -2.77 -6.07 -1.97
N ALA A 151 -1.69 -6.67 -2.48
CA ALA A 151 -1.10 -7.89 -1.92
C ALA A 151 -0.64 -7.67 -0.47
N GLU A 152 0.01 -6.54 -0.19
CA GLU A 152 0.42 -6.16 1.17
C GLU A 152 -0.80 -6.00 2.10
N LEU A 153 -1.84 -5.30 1.63
CA LEU A 153 -3.09 -5.09 2.36
C LEU A 153 -3.77 -6.42 2.72
N MET A 154 -3.85 -7.35 1.75
CA MET A 154 -4.47 -8.67 1.91
C MET A 154 -3.61 -9.62 2.75
N ALA A 155 -2.31 -9.36 2.91
CA ALA A 155 -1.45 -10.05 3.85
C ALA A 155 -1.54 -9.50 5.29
N GLY A 156 -2.29 -8.43 5.50
CA GLY A 156 -2.50 -7.82 6.82
C GLY A 156 -1.67 -6.55 7.07
N ILE A 157 -0.82 -6.14 6.13
CA ILE A 157 -0.02 -4.92 6.26
C ILE A 157 -0.94 -3.72 6.12
N LYS A 158 -0.99 -2.87 7.15
CA LYS A 158 -1.74 -1.61 7.16
C LYS A 158 -0.84 -0.39 7.21
N VAL A 159 0.44 -0.57 7.55
CA VAL A 159 1.45 0.50 7.58
C VAL A 159 2.68 0.13 6.77
N VAL A 160 3.13 1.06 5.93
CA VAL A 160 4.35 0.95 5.15
C VAL A 160 5.31 2.05 5.60
N VAL A 161 6.50 1.63 6.04
CA VAL A 161 7.56 2.53 6.49
C VAL A 161 8.77 2.36 5.57
N SER A 162 9.34 3.46 5.09
CA SER A 162 10.53 3.43 4.22
C SER A 162 11.33 4.72 4.31
N GLU A 163 12.64 4.69 4.10
CA GLU A 163 13.43 5.95 4.06
C GLU A 163 12.96 6.88 2.93
N SER A 164 12.53 6.30 1.80
CA SER A 164 11.79 7.01 0.77
C SER A 164 10.85 6.09 -0.01
N ILE A 165 9.73 6.63 -0.46
CA ILE A 165 8.64 5.90 -1.11
C ILE A 165 8.40 6.54 -2.48
N GLU A 166 8.33 5.71 -3.51
CA GLU A 166 8.04 6.17 -4.87
C GLU A 166 6.60 6.68 -4.96
N ARG A 167 6.40 7.83 -5.61
CA ARG A 167 5.16 8.60 -5.57
C ARG A 167 3.92 7.78 -5.95
N ILE A 168 3.99 7.07 -7.07
CA ILE A 168 2.84 6.30 -7.59
C ILE A 168 2.47 5.16 -6.63
N TYR A 169 3.46 4.44 -6.10
CA TYR A 169 3.21 3.40 -5.12
C TYR A 169 2.62 3.97 -3.83
N ASN A 170 3.07 5.15 -3.39
CA ASN A 170 2.50 5.86 -2.25
C ASN A 170 1.03 6.25 -2.47
N GLU A 171 0.68 6.80 -3.63
CA GLU A 171 -0.69 7.13 -4.02
C GLU A 171 -1.57 5.87 -4.02
N ASN A 172 -1.09 4.76 -4.57
CA ASN A 172 -1.82 3.48 -4.55
C ASN A 172 -2.04 2.93 -3.13
N CYS A 173 -1.03 3.04 -2.25
CA CYS A 173 -1.18 2.68 -0.84
C CYS A 173 -2.31 3.50 -0.19
N GLN A 174 -2.30 4.82 -0.36
CA GLN A 174 -3.29 5.73 0.22
C GLN A 174 -4.69 5.46 -0.34
N ASN A 175 -4.81 5.19 -1.64
CA ASN A 175 -6.08 4.84 -2.28
C ASN A 175 -6.69 3.55 -1.70
N LEU A 176 -5.85 2.58 -1.34
CA LEU A 176 -6.25 1.33 -0.69
C LEU A 176 -6.40 1.45 0.84
N GLY A 177 -6.10 2.62 1.41
CA GLY A 177 -6.16 2.84 2.85
C GLY A 177 -4.93 2.35 3.63
N ILE A 178 -3.85 1.94 2.96
CA ILE A 178 -2.57 1.66 3.62
C ILE A 178 -1.92 2.99 4.00
N LEU A 179 -1.50 3.09 5.25
CA LEU A 179 -0.82 4.27 5.77
C LEU A 179 0.67 4.19 5.46
N THR A 180 1.23 5.29 4.97
CA THR A 180 2.63 5.37 4.57
C THR A 180 3.35 6.44 5.37
N THR A 181 4.62 6.19 5.71
CA THR A 181 5.44 7.18 6.41
C THR A 181 6.93 6.98 6.14
N THR A 182 7.67 8.09 6.14
CA THR A 182 9.14 8.07 6.14
C THR A 182 9.73 8.26 7.54
N ASN A 183 8.87 8.43 8.55
CA ASN A 183 9.29 8.60 9.94
C ASN A 183 9.49 7.25 10.63
N PHE A 184 10.75 6.82 10.72
CA PHE A 184 11.11 5.57 11.43
C PHE A 184 10.83 5.63 12.93
N GLY A 185 10.65 6.81 13.52
CA GLY A 185 10.26 6.96 14.93
C GLY A 185 8.88 6.39 15.25
N LEU A 186 8.04 6.13 14.25
CA LEU A 186 6.73 5.51 14.46
C LEU A 186 6.81 3.99 14.63
N ILE A 187 7.93 3.34 14.29
CA ILE A 187 8.05 1.88 14.32
C ILE A 187 7.86 1.33 15.74
N ASP A 188 8.50 1.95 16.75
CA ASP A 188 8.36 1.51 18.14
C ASP A 188 6.95 1.74 18.68
N ARG A 189 6.30 2.85 18.29
CA ARG A 189 4.92 3.17 18.67
C ARG A 189 3.93 2.18 18.06
N ILE A 190 4.12 1.83 16.79
CA ILE A 190 3.32 0.78 16.10
C ILE A 190 3.50 -0.56 16.81
N ARG A 191 4.75 -0.92 17.14
CA ARG A 191 5.10 -2.19 17.78
C ARG A 191 4.54 -2.31 19.20
N SER A 192 4.47 -1.21 19.95
CA SER A 192 3.90 -1.18 21.30
C SER A 192 2.38 -1.06 21.34
N GLY A 193 1.73 -0.84 20.18
CA GLY A 193 0.30 -0.59 20.09
C GLY A 193 -0.13 0.77 20.63
N GLU A 194 0.81 1.71 20.77
CA GLU A 194 0.54 3.07 21.23
C GLU A 194 -0.44 3.77 20.27
N PRO A 195 -1.40 4.57 20.78
CA PRO A 195 -2.18 5.49 19.96
C PRO A 195 -1.28 6.48 19.23
N ILE A 196 -1.40 6.53 17.90
CA ILE A 196 -0.66 7.44 17.02
C ILE A 196 -1.66 8.44 16.44
N PRO A 197 -1.44 9.76 16.55
CA PRO A 197 -2.27 10.75 15.87
C PRO A 197 -2.29 10.49 14.36
N LEU A 198 -3.49 10.46 13.77
CA LEU A 198 -3.65 10.27 12.32
C LEU A 198 -2.91 11.34 11.52
N SER A 199 -2.71 12.53 12.11
CA SER A 199 -1.93 13.63 11.53
C SER A 199 -0.48 13.26 11.22
N GLU A 200 0.10 12.26 11.88
CA GLU A 200 1.44 11.73 11.54
C GLU A 200 1.51 11.15 10.12
N PHE A 201 0.36 10.76 9.55
CA PHE A 201 0.25 10.20 8.19
C PHE A 201 -0.32 11.19 7.16
N THR A 202 -0.88 12.31 7.60
CA THR A 202 -1.43 13.34 6.70
C THR A 202 -0.60 14.63 6.68
N ALA A 203 0.42 14.73 7.53
CA ALA A 203 1.30 15.90 7.56
C ALA A 203 1.97 16.10 6.20
N GLY A 204 1.80 17.29 5.62
CA GLY A 204 2.40 17.66 4.33
C GLY A 204 1.64 17.17 3.09
N THR A 205 0.51 16.46 3.23
CA THR A 205 -0.33 16.10 2.09
C THR A 205 -1.25 17.26 1.68
N ASP A 206 -1.68 17.28 0.42
CA ASP A 206 -2.75 18.19 0.01
C ASP A 206 -4.10 17.79 0.63
N GLU A 207 -5.07 18.69 0.53
CA GLU A 207 -6.38 18.56 1.16
C GLU A 207 -7.18 17.34 0.66
N ILE A 208 -7.05 16.97 -0.61
CA ILE A 208 -7.78 15.81 -1.16
C ILE A 208 -7.12 14.53 -0.65
N THR A 209 -5.80 14.44 -0.73
CA THR A 209 -5.05 13.29 -0.20
C THR A 209 -5.28 13.09 1.29
N ARG A 210 -5.30 14.19 2.07
CA ARG A 210 -5.65 14.15 3.50
C ARG A 210 -7.03 13.53 3.71
N GLN A 211 -8.03 13.96 2.96
CA GLN A 211 -9.38 13.41 3.08
C GLN A 211 -9.46 11.95 2.65
N ILE A 212 -8.76 11.54 1.60
CA ILE A 212 -8.65 10.12 1.20
C ILE A 212 -8.12 9.27 2.36
N ILE A 213 -7.05 9.72 3.01
CA ILE A 213 -6.47 9.04 4.17
C ILE A 213 -7.45 9.02 5.36
N GLU A 214 -8.14 10.14 5.62
CA GLU A 214 -9.11 10.27 6.71
C GLU A 214 -10.33 9.37 6.53
N TYR A 215 -10.83 9.17 5.32
CA TYR A 215 -11.91 8.21 5.07
C TYR A 215 -11.42 6.77 4.92
N GLY A 216 -10.09 6.59 4.89
CA GLY A 216 -9.46 5.27 4.87
C GLY A 216 -9.37 4.62 3.50
N GLY A 217 -9.32 5.43 2.45
CA GLY A 217 -9.15 4.99 1.07
C GLY A 217 -9.96 5.83 0.10
N LEU A 218 -9.59 5.74 -1.18
CA LEU A 218 -10.23 6.49 -2.26
C LEU A 218 -11.69 6.06 -2.45
N PHE A 219 -11.98 4.77 -2.27
CA PHE A 219 -13.34 4.24 -2.37
C PHE A 219 -14.25 4.85 -1.30
N GLU A 220 -13.86 4.77 -0.03
CA GLU A 220 -14.61 5.32 1.11
C GLU A 220 -14.79 6.83 1.00
N PHE A 221 -13.73 7.54 0.58
CA PHE A 221 -13.79 8.96 0.27
C PHE A 221 -14.81 9.30 -0.83
N ASN A 222 -14.83 8.53 -1.91
CA ASN A 222 -15.81 8.74 -2.99
C ASN A 222 -17.24 8.44 -2.53
N MET A 223 -17.44 7.44 -1.67
CA MET A 223 -18.74 7.18 -1.06
C MET A 223 -19.19 8.34 -0.18
N ALA A 224 -18.32 8.85 0.68
CA ALA A 224 -18.59 10.03 1.49
C ALA A 224 -18.94 11.25 0.63
N ARG A 225 -18.27 11.42 -0.51
CA ARG A 225 -18.55 12.49 -1.49
C ARG A 225 -19.93 12.33 -2.13
N LEU A 226 -20.32 11.13 -2.54
CA LEU A 226 -21.65 10.87 -3.09
C LEU A 226 -22.76 11.05 -2.04
N GLN A 227 -22.45 10.83 -0.76
CA GLN A 227 -23.35 11.08 0.38
C GLN A 227 -23.35 12.55 0.85
N GLY A 228 -22.62 13.45 0.18
CA GLY A 228 -22.55 14.87 0.55
C GLY A 228 -21.77 15.18 1.84
N GLN A 229 -20.98 14.24 2.35
CA GLN A 229 -20.17 14.38 3.58
C GLN A 229 -18.79 15.03 3.32
N VAL A 230 -18.41 15.18 2.05
CA VAL A 230 -17.12 15.72 1.62
C VAL A 230 -17.35 16.98 0.80
N THR A 231 -16.57 18.03 1.10
CA THR A 231 -16.48 19.21 0.26
C THR A 231 -15.11 19.22 -0.41
N LEU A 232 -15.11 19.25 -1.74
CA LEU A 232 -13.87 19.40 -2.50
C LEU A 232 -13.44 20.87 -2.52
N PRO A 233 -12.13 21.16 -2.39
CA PRO A 233 -11.64 22.51 -2.62
C PRO A 233 -11.95 22.92 -4.06
N ALA A 234 -12.34 24.17 -4.27
CA ALA A 234 -12.55 24.70 -5.61
C ALA A 234 -11.26 24.55 -6.43
N PRO A 235 -11.34 24.10 -7.70
CA PRO A 235 -10.17 24.07 -8.57
C PRO A 235 -9.56 25.47 -8.60
N ARG A 236 -8.27 25.57 -8.28
CA ARG A 236 -7.57 26.84 -8.43
C ARG A 236 -7.47 27.12 -9.92
N ALA A 237 -8.30 28.02 -10.43
CA ALA A 237 -8.19 28.48 -11.81
C ALA A 237 -6.76 28.98 -12.03
N ALA A 238 -6.09 28.46 -13.06
CA ALA A 238 -4.80 28.97 -13.47
C ALA A 238 -4.99 30.44 -13.87
N ALA A 239 -4.57 31.36 -13.00
CA ALA A 239 -4.50 32.76 -13.34
C ALA A 239 -3.32 32.95 -14.29
N GLY A 240 -3.60 33.04 -15.60
CA GLY A 240 -2.66 33.53 -16.61
C GLY A 240 -2.65 32.74 -17.91
N PRO A 241 -2.67 33.40 -19.08
CA PRO A 241 -2.46 32.76 -20.36
C PRO A 241 -0.95 32.56 -20.55
N ASP A 242 -0.41 31.41 -20.14
CA ASP A 242 0.87 30.84 -20.61
C ASP A 242 1.21 29.52 -19.88
N GLY A 243 0.24 28.60 -19.83
CA GLY A 243 0.43 27.24 -19.32
C GLY A 243 0.01 26.23 -20.36
N ALA A 244 0.88 25.90 -21.31
CA ALA A 244 0.67 24.76 -22.19
C ALA A 244 0.76 23.47 -21.37
N SER A 245 -0.37 22.99 -20.88
CA SER A 245 -0.57 21.56 -20.59
C SER A 245 -1.75 21.08 -21.42
N GLU A 246 -1.49 20.03 -22.20
CA GLU A 246 -2.39 19.45 -23.19
C GLU A 246 -3.78 19.08 -22.63
N ARG A 247 -4.76 19.17 -23.53
CA ARG A 247 -6.21 19.14 -23.29
C ARG A 247 -6.68 17.89 -22.53
N PRO A 248 -7.66 18.01 -21.62
CA PRO A 248 -8.43 16.86 -21.18
C PRO A 248 -9.32 16.35 -22.32
N ALA A 249 -9.33 15.03 -22.49
CA ALA A 249 -10.13 14.31 -23.48
C ALA A 249 -11.62 14.62 -23.33
N ALA A 250 -12.25 14.87 -24.47
CA ALA A 250 -13.63 15.30 -24.60
C ALA A 250 -14.64 14.32 -23.96
N SER A 251 -15.58 14.91 -23.24
CA SER A 251 -16.85 14.31 -22.84
C SER A 251 -17.60 13.78 -24.07
N ARG A 252 -17.83 12.46 -24.13
CA ARG A 252 -18.94 11.89 -24.90
C ARG A 252 -19.99 11.43 -23.90
N GLY A 253 -21.04 12.23 -23.76
CA GLY A 253 -22.22 11.90 -22.99
C GLY A 253 -23.39 12.78 -23.43
N SER A 254 -24.41 12.13 -23.99
CA SER A 254 -25.77 12.62 -24.26
C SER A 254 -25.95 13.81 -25.21
N GLN A 255 -26.34 13.51 -26.46
CA GLN A 255 -27.45 14.25 -27.07
C GLN A 255 -28.64 13.29 -27.18
N ALA A 256 -29.68 13.61 -26.42
CA ALA A 256 -31.00 13.02 -26.52
C ALA A 256 -31.80 13.74 -27.62
N GLU A 257 -32.73 12.99 -28.18
CA GLU A 257 -33.74 13.35 -29.18
C GLU A 257 -34.49 14.65 -28.85
N ASP A 258 -34.81 15.44 -29.87
CA ASP A 258 -36.19 15.91 -30.05
C ASP A 258 -36.47 16.42 -31.48
N ALA A 259 -37.60 16.01 -32.03
CA ALA A 259 -38.26 16.54 -33.22
C ALA A 259 -39.76 16.22 -33.08
N PRO A 260 -40.69 16.94 -33.73
CA PRO A 260 -40.73 18.31 -34.24
C PRO A 260 -42.02 19.02 -33.76
N PRO A 261 -42.53 20.02 -34.50
CA PRO A 261 -43.94 19.95 -34.91
C PRO A 261 -44.14 19.77 -36.42
#